data_AF-A0A561WC20-F1
#
_entry.id   AF-A0A561WC20-F1
#
_cell.length_a   1.000
_cell.length_b   1.000
_cell.length_c   1.000
_cell.angle_alpha   90.00
_cell.angle_beta   90.00
_cell.angle_gamma   90.00
#
_symmetry.space_group_name_H-M   'P 1'
#
loop_
_entity.id
_entity.type
_entity.pdbx_description
1 polymer ?
#
loop_
_entity_poly.entity_id
_entity_poly.type
_entity_poly.pdbx_seq_one_letter_code
_entity_poly.pdbx_strand_id
1 'polypeptide(L)'
;MGGMSAWRRRHRVSIVTGVDVIIAALAAGAAAGSTDVAKSAISDAYIELKSQLRRRLNGRARAQEALEAAETEPDQWQTIVGDDLAESGADADEQVISTARRLLRLAESDEARASRYRVSADNAKGVQVGDHNTQTNTFS
;
A
#
# COMPACT_ATOMS: atom_id res chain seq x y z
N MET A 1 -30.84 26.53 33.44
CA MET A 1 -31.05 25.64 32.27
C MET A 1 -30.22 26.17 31.12
N GLY A 2 -29.47 25.30 30.44
CA GLY A 2 -28.58 25.62 29.30
C GLY A 2 -27.12 25.75 29.76
N GLY A 3 -26.18 24.85 29.46
CA GLY A 3 -26.11 23.86 28.39
C GLY A 3 -24.88 24.16 27.54
N MET A 4 -23.69 23.87 28.05
CA MET A 4 -22.43 24.02 27.29
C MET A 4 -21.41 22.98 27.75
N SER A 5 -21.72 21.70 27.57
CA SER A 5 -20.74 20.63 27.66
C SER A 5 -19.77 20.79 26.49
N ALA A 6 -18.62 21.39 26.77
CA ALA A 6 -17.53 21.52 25.81
C ALA A 6 -17.00 20.13 25.44
N TRP A 7 -17.45 19.65 24.28
CA TRP A 7 -16.87 18.53 23.57
C TRP A 7 -15.44 18.88 23.16
N ARG A 8 -14.48 18.65 24.04
CA ARG A 8 -13.07 18.67 23.64
C ARG A 8 -12.73 17.29 23.09
N ARG A 9 -13.01 17.11 21.79
CA ARG A 9 -12.48 16.02 20.97
C ARG A 9 -10.97 15.98 21.19
N ARG A 10 -10.50 14.96 21.92
CA ARG A 10 -9.08 14.60 21.98
C ARG A 10 -8.61 14.36 20.55
N HIS A 11 -7.91 15.32 19.99
CA HIS A 11 -7.00 15.05 18.88
C HIS A 11 -5.87 14.21 19.48
N ARG A 12 -5.99 12.89 19.37
CA ARG A 12 -4.81 12.04 19.43
C ARG A 12 -3.98 12.45 18.22
N VAL A 13 -2.81 13.06 18.45
CA VAL A 13 -1.70 12.84 17.55
C VAL A 13 -1.50 11.33 17.60
N SER A 14 -2.02 10.59 16.63
CA SER A 14 -1.66 9.20 16.45
C SER A 14 -0.18 9.21 16.09
N ILE A 15 0.67 9.04 17.09
CA ILE A 15 2.06 8.63 16.88
C ILE A 15 1.95 7.36 16.04
N VAL A 16 2.28 7.48 14.75
CA VAL A 16 2.25 6.35 13.81
C VAL A 16 3.10 5.24 14.43
N THR A 17 2.44 4.14 14.80
CA THR A 17 3.08 3.02 15.48
C THR A 17 3.81 2.13 14.48
N GLY A 18 4.69 1.24 14.95
CA GLY A 18 5.32 0.25 14.08
C GLY A 18 4.28 -0.64 13.36
N VAL A 19 3.20 -0.99 14.06
CA VAL A 19 2.04 -1.70 13.50
C VAL A 19 1.42 -0.93 12.35
N ASP A 20 1.16 0.37 12.53
CA ASP A 20 0.56 1.22 11.47
C ASP A 20 1.44 1.25 10.21
N VAL A 21 2.77 1.35 10.38
CA VAL A 21 3.72 1.33 9.26
C VAL A 21 3.68 -0.01 8.52
N ILE A 22 3.62 -1.12 9.25
CA ILE A 22 3.58 -2.46 8.67
C ILE A 22 2.26 -2.68 7.90
N ILE A 23 1.12 -2.32 8.50
CA ILE A 23 -0.19 -2.44 7.86
C ILE A 23 -0.25 -1.59 6.59
N ALA A 24 0.17 -0.33 6.66
CA ALA A 24 0.20 0.56 5.50
C ALA A 24 1.09 0.00 4.38
N ALA A 25 2.26 -0.54 4.72
CA ALA A 25 3.18 -1.12 3.75
C ALA A 25 2.59 -2.36 3.05
N LEU A 26 1.95 -3.25 3.80
CA LEU A 26 1.28 -4.43 3.26
C LEU A 26 0.11 -4.04 2.33
N ALA A 27 -0.72 -3.07 2.73
CA ALA A 27 -1.81 -2.57 1.90
C ALA A 27 -1.29 -1.95 0.59
N ALA A 28 -0.23 -1.12 0.67
CA ALA A 28 0.39 -0.52 -0.50
C ALA A 28 1.03 -1.57 -1.43
N GLY A 29 1.70 -2.58 -0.87
CA GLY A 29 2.28 -3.69 -1.62
C GLY A 29 1.22 -4.53 -2.35
N ALA A 30 0.12 -4.85 -1.67
CA ALA A 30 -1.00 -5.59 -2.25
C ALA A 30 -1.67 -4.80 -3.40
N ALA A 31 -1.89 -3.50 -3.22
CA ALA A 31 -2.46 -2.63 -4.25
C ALA A 31 -1.55 -2.49 -5.48
N ALA A 32 -0.24 -2.32 -5.27
CA ALA A 32 0.73 -2.17 -6.35
C ALA A 32 0.92 -3.47 -7.16
N GLY A 33 0.84 -4.64 -6.50
CA GLY A 33 1.04 -5.95 -7.12
C GLY A 33 0.01 -6.35 -8.19
N SER A 34 -1.11 -5.63 -8.29
CA SER A 34 -2.16 -5.87 -9.30
C SER A 34 -1.94 -5.14 -10.63
N THR A 35 -0.84 -4.40 -10.79
CA THR A 35 -0.53 -3.66 -12.03
C THR A 35 0.66 -4.29 -12.77
N ASP A 36 0.56 -4.43 -14.11
CA ASP A 36 1.58 -5.02 -15.00
C ASP A 36 2.95 -4.29 -14.95
N VAL A 37 2.98 -3.10 -14.31
CA VAL A 37 4.15 -2.21 -14.17
C VAL A 37 4.72 -2.27 -12.74
N ALA A 38 4.29 -3.22 -11.91
CA ALA A 38 4.84 -3.42 -10.58
C ALA A 38 6.32 -3.82 -10.68
N LYS A 39 7.21 -2.84 -10.53
CA LYS A 39 8.66 -3.01 -10.50
C LYS A 39 9.03 -4.20 -9.62
N SER A 40 9.91 -5.09 -10.09
CA SER A 40 10.49 -6.20 -9.31
C SER A 40 10.80 -5.80 -7.87
N ALA A 41 11.35 -4.61 -7.66
CA ALA A 41 11.70 -4.09 -6.34
C ALA A 41 10.53 -3.95 -5.34
N ILE A 42 9.31 -3.63 -5.79
CA ILE A 42 8.11 -3.56 -4.93
C ILE A 42 7.71 -4.98 -4.53
N SER A 43 7.60 -5.90 -5.49
CA SER A 43 7.28 -7.30 -5.25
C SER A 43 8.32 -7.96 -4.34
N ASP A 44 9.61 -7.71 -4.58
CA ASP A 44 10.71 -8.23 -3.76
C ASP A 44 10.60 -7.74 -2.32
N ALA A 45 10.37 -6.43 -2.11
CA ALA A 45 10.21 -5.85 -0.77
C ALA A 45 8.93 -6.35 -0.06
N TYR A 46 7.83 -6.58 -0.79
CA TYR A 46 6.60 -7.13 -0.24
C TYR A 46 6.76 -8.60 0.17
N ILE A 47 7.38 -9.43 -0.68
CA ILE A 47 7.70 -10.83 -0.36
C ILE A 47 8.66 -10.90 0.84
N GLU A 48 9.68 -10.05 0.87
CA GLU A 48 10.62 -9.95 1.98
C GLU A 48 9.92 -9.60 3.29
N LEU A 49 9.01 -8.61 3.26
CA LEU A 49 8.21 -8.23 4.43
C LEU A 49 7.33 -9.38 4.91
N LYS A 50 6.56 -10.02 4.00
CA LYS A 50 5.73 -11.19 4.34
C LYS A 50 6.56 -12.32 4.96
N SER A 51 7.74 -12.60 4.40
CA SER A 51 8.65 -13.63 4.92
C SER A 51 9.13 -13.34 6.34
N GLN A 52 9.47 -12.09 6.64
CA GLN A 52 9.85 -11.67 8.00
C GLN A 52 8.69 -11.80 8.97
N LEU A 53 7.50 -11.34 8.58
CA LEU A 53 6.30 -11.44 9.41
C LEU A 53 5.91 -12.88 9.68
N ARG A 54 5.99 -13.78 8.67
CA ARG A 54 5.71 -15.22 8.87
C ARG A 54 6.63 -15.88 9.90
N ARG A 55 7.90 -15.44 9.98
CA ARG A 55 8.84 -15.91 11.01
C ARG A 55 8.48 -15.37 12.40
N ARG A 56 8.08 -14.11 12.49
CA ARG A 56 7.67 -13.46 13.76
C ARG A 56 6.33 -13.97 14.28
N LEU A 57 5.41 -14.29 13.38
CA LEU A 57 4.10 -14.87 13.65
C LEU A 57 4.15 -16.42 13.73
N ASN A 58 5.33 -17.03 13.88
CA ASN A 58 5.43 -18.47 14.04
C ASN A 58 4.67 -18.91 15.32
N GLY A 59 3.77 -19.88 15.18
CA GLY A 59 2.85 -20.30 16.26
C GLY A 59 1.53 -19.51 16.31
N ARG A 60 1.35 -18.48 15.47
CA ARG A 60 0.11 -17.71 15.34
C ARG A 60 -0.58 -18.00 14.00
N ALA A 61 -1.17 -19.19 13.89
CA ALA A 61 -1.79 -19.68 12.65
C ALA A 61 -2.83 -18.70 12.08
N ARG A 62 -3.68 -18.11 12.94
CA ARG A 62 -4.72 -17.15 12.53
C ARG A 62 -4.13 -15.87 11.90
N ALA A 63 -3.02 -15.36 12.45
CA ALA A 63 -2.31 -14.20 11.92
C ALA A 63 -1.69 -14.49 10.55
N GLN A 64 -1.11 -15.69 10.40
CA GLN A 64 -0.50 -16.13 9.15
C GLN A 64 -1.55 -16.33 8.07
N GLU A 65 -2.69 -16.93 8.39
CA GLU A 65 -3.83 -17.06 7.48
C GLU A 65 -4.36 -15.69 7.05
N ALA A 66 -4.54 -14.77 8.00
CA ALA A 66 -4.98 -13.41 7.71
C ALA A 66 -3.98 -12.63 6.82
N LEU A 67 -2.67 -12.85 7.00
CA LEU A 67 -1.63 -12.25 6.17
C LEU A 67 -1.68 -12.76 4.72
N GLU A 68 -2.00 -14.04 4.51
CA GLU A 68 -2.17 -14.60 3.16
C GLU A 68 -3.52 -14.18 2.55
N ALA A 69 -4.56 -14.03 3.38
CA ALA A 69 -5.88 -13.51 2.96
C ALA A 69 -5.90 -11.97 2.78
N ALA A 70 -4.79 -11.29 3.02
CA ALA A 70 -4.72 -9.83 2.94
C ALA A 70 -5.03 -9.28 1.53
N GLU A 71 -4.75 -10.09 0.50
CA GLU A 71 -4.99 -9.79 -0.90
C GLU A 71 -6.47 -9.96 -1.29
N THR A 72 -7.23 -10.79 -0.55
CA THR A 72 -8.63 -11.10 -0.83
C THR A 72 -9.62 -10.35 0.06
N GLU A 73 -9.26 -10.03 1.31
CA GLU A 73 -10.19 -9.46 2.30
C GLU A 73 -9.61 -8.23 3.05
N PRO A 74 -9.35 -7.10 2.35
CA PRO A 74 -8.55 -5.97 2.83
C PRO A 74 -9.02 -5.33 4.15
N ASP A 75 -10.32 -5.40 4.46
CA ASP A 75 -10.91 -4.78 5.65
C ASP A 75 -10.80 -5.62 6.93
N GLN A 76 -10.77 -6.96 6.81
CA GLN A 76 -10.79 -7.85 7.97
C GLN A 76 -9.39 -8.21 8.49
N TRP A 77 -8.41 -8.32 7.59
CA TRP A 77 -7.07 -8.77 7.98
C TRP A 77 -6.31 -7.74 8.82
N GLN A 78 -6.54 -6.43 8.62
CA GLN A 78 -5.77 -5.37 9.29
C GLN A 78 -5.96 -5.39 10.82
N THR A 79 -7.19 -5.63 11.26
CA THR A 79 -7.50 -5.71 12.70
C THR A 79 -6.90 -6.98 13.31
N ILE A 80 -7.02 -8.11 12.62
CA ILE A 80 -6.54 -9.41 13.10
C ILE A 80 -5.00 -9.43 13.17
N VAL A 81 -4.34 -8.98 12.10
CA VAL A 81 -2.88 -8.96 12.02
C VAL A 81 -2.30 -7.86 12.91
N GLY A 82 -3.00 -6.73 13.11
CA GLY A 82 -2.53 -5.62 13.94
C GLY A 82 -2.24 -6.01 15.40
N ASP A 83 -3.19 -6.70 16.04
CA ASP A 83 -3.03 -7.18 17.42
C ASP A 83 -1.90 -8.21 17.51
N ASP A 84 -1.85 -9.18 16.59
CA ASP A 84 -0.82 -10.21 16.53
C ASP A 84 0.59 -9.65 16.22
N LEU A 85 0.69 -8.55 15.47
CA LEU A 85 1.95 -7.84 15.20
C LEU A 85 2.51 -7.18 16.46
N ALA A 86 1.66 -6.53 17.25
CA ALA A 86 2.04 -5.95 18.53
C ALA A 86 2.47 -7.04 19.53
N GLU A 87 1.71 -8.14 19.61
CA GLU A 87 2.02 -9.24 20.52
C GLU A 87 3.25 -10.07 20.10
N SER A 88 3.61 -10.08 18.82
CA SER A 88 4.82 -10.73 18.31
C SER A 88 6.06 -9.84 18.40
N GLY A 89 5.91 -8.56 18.75
CA GLY A 89 6.99 -7.57 18.78
C GLY A 89 7.52 -7.21 17.39
N ALA A 90 6.77 -7.52 16.33
CA ALA A 90 7.15 -7.16 14.96
C ALA A 90 7.15 -5.64 14.75
N ASP A 91 6.37 -4.91 15.56
CA ASP A 91 6.28 -3.46 15.59
C ASP A 91 7.50 -2.76 16.22
N ALA A 92 8.34 -3.51 16.93
CA ALA A 92 9.60 -3.05 17.52
C ALA A 92 10.85 -3.58 16.78
N ASP A 93 10.67 -4.48 15.82
CA ASP A 93 11.76 -5.03 15.01
C ASP A 93 12.18 -4.00 13.93
N GLU A 94 13.35 -3.40 14.13
CA GLU A 94 13.90 -2.39 13.22
C GLU A 94 14.03 -2.90 11.77
N GLN A 95 14.31 -4.20 11.58
CA GLN A 95 14.47 -4.74 10.24
C GLN A 95 13.10 -4.87 9.54
N VAL A 96 12.07 -5.30 10.27
CA VAL A 96 10.68 -5.32 9.77
C VAL A 96 10.22 -3.91 9.43
N ILE A 97 10.41 -2.95 10.34
CA ILE A 97 10.02 -1.55 10.13
C ILE A 97 10.78 -0.94 8.95
N SER A 98 12.08 -1.24 8.81
CA SER A 98 12.90 -0.75 7.70
C SER A 98 12.40 -1.26 6.35
N THR A 99 12.10 -2.57 6.25
CA THR A 99 11.53 -3.16 5.04
C THR A 99 10.15 -2.58 4.73
N ALA A 100 9.28 -2.43 5.74
CA ALA A 100 7.97 -1.80 5.57
C ALA A 100 8.08 -0.36 5.04
N ARG A 101 8.96 0.47 5.62
CA ARG A 101 9.22 1.83 5.14
C ARG A 101 9.81 1.84 3.73
N ARG A 102 10.66 0.88 3.39
CA ARG A 102 11.22 0.75 2.03
C ARG A 102 10.11 0.46 1.03
N LEU A 103 9.21 -0.46 1.35
CA LEU A 103 8.07 -0.80 0.50
C LEU A 103 7.17 0.42 0.26
N LEU A 104 6.82 1.17 1.31
CA LEU A 104 6.04 2.41 1.20
C LEU A 104 6.69 3.42 0.24
N ARG A 105 7.99 3.70 0.40
CA ARG A 105 8.71 4.63 -0.50
C ARG A 105 8.69 4.17 -1.96
N LEU A 106 8.79 2.87 -2.20
CA LEU A 106 8.76 2.32 -3.55
C LEU A 106 7.35 2.44 -4.15
N ALA A 107 6.30 2.20 -3.36
CA ALA A 107 4.91 2.37 -3.76
C ALA A 107 4.56 3.83 -4.07
N GLU A 108 4.91 4.77 -3.18
CA GLU A 108 4.72 6.22 -3.40
C GLU A 108 5.41 6.70 -4.68
N SER A 109 6.63 6.22 -4.91
CA SER A 109 7.39 6.55 -6.12
C SER A 109 6.75 6.01 -7.39
N ASP A 110 6.04 4.88 -7.30
CA ASP A 110 5.33 4.30 -8.42
C ASP A 110 4.02 5.03 -8.71
N GLU A 111 3.24 5.34 -7.68
CA GLU A 111 2.03 6.18 -7.79
C GLU A 111 2.35 7.56 -8.38
N ALA A 112 3.44 8.19 -7.94
CA ALA A 112 3.89 9.47 -8.49
C ALA A 112 4.29 9.36 -9.98
N ARG A 113 4.79 8.21 -10.43
CA ARG A 113 5.05 7.96 -11.86
C ARG A 113 3.75 7.73 -12.61
N ALA A 114 2.89 6.85 -12.12
CA ALA A 114 1.59 6.54 -12.73
C ALA A 114 0.73 7.81 -12.88
N SER A 115 0.71 8.67 -11.86
CA SER A 115 0.03 9.96 -11.90
C SER A 115 0.60 10.89 -12.99
N ARG A 116 1.94 11.02 -13.09
CA ARG A 116 2.56 11.82 -14.15
C ARG A 116 2.28 11.28 -15.55
N TYR A 117 2.25 9.97 -15.75
CA TYR A 117 1.89 9.38 -17.04
C TYR A 117 0.41 9.60 -17.38
N ARG A 118 -0.49 9.52 -16.38
CA ARG A 118 -1.91 9.85 -16.56
C ARG A 118 -2.08 11.32 -16.98
N VAL A 119 -1.38 12.24 -16.31
CA VAL A 119 -1.34 13.68 -16.65
C VAL A 119 -0.78 13.94 -18.05
N SER A 120 0.32 13.28 -18.42
CA SER A 120 0.87 13.38 -19.78
C SER A 120 -0.08 12.80 -20.84
N ALA A 121 -0.85 11.77 -20.52
CA ALA A 121 -1.83 11.17 -21.42
C ALA A 121 -3.11 12.03 -21.53
N ASP A 122 -3.55 12.72 -20.47
CA ASP A 122 -4.70 13.64 -20.53
C ASP A 122 -4.38 15.00 -21.14
N ASN A 123 -3.13 15.47 -21.06
CA ASN A 123 -2.65 16.68 -21.73
C ASN A 123 -2.06 16.44 -23.13
N ALA A 124 -1.97 15.18 -23.59
CA ALA A 124 -1.58 14.88 -24.97
C ALA A 124 -2.73 15.22 -25.94
N LYS A 125 -2.71 16.45 -26.47
CA LYS A 125 -3.45 16.81 -27.69
C LYS A 125 -2.86 16.01 -28.87
N GLY A 126 -3.34 14.77 -29.05
CA GLY A 126 -3.02 13.94 -30.22
C GLY A 126 -2.48 12.55 -29.90
N VAL A 127 -3.21 11.74 -29.13
CA VAL A 127 -3.05 10.28 -29.18
C VAL A 127 -4.04 9.73 -30.20
N GLN A 128 -3.54 9.49 -31.41
CA GLN A 128 -4.21 8.70 -32.44
C GLN A 128 -3.73 7.26 -32.27
N VAL A 129 -4.48 6.46 -31.51
CA VAL A 129 -4.35 5.00 -31.56
C VAL A 129 -5.33 4.51 -32.61
N GLY A 130 -4.82 4.06 -33.74
CA GLY A 130 -5.60 3.42 -34.80
C GLY A 130 -4.74 2.37 -35.48
N ASP A 131 -5.14 1.11 -35.38
CA ASP A 131 -4.68 0.03 -36.24
C ASP A 131 -5.18 0.34 -37.68
N HIS A 132 -4.24 0.50 -38.62
CA HIS A 132 -4.48 0.69 -40.06
C HIS A 132 -5.35 1.89 -40.53
N ASN A 133 -4.94 3.14 -40.25
CA ASN A 133 -5.54 4.28 -40.97
C ASN A 133 -4.50 5.06 -41.80
N THR A 134 -4.55 4.89 -43.13
CA THR A 134 -3.86 5.76 -44.09
C THR A 134 -4.65 7.06 -44.23
N GLN A 135 -4.16 8.14 -43.61
CA GLN A 135 -4.77 9.46 -43.71
C GLN A 135 -4.13 10.27 -44.84
N THR A 136 -4.85 10.44 -45.95
CA THR A 136 -4.52 11.44 -46.98
C THR A 136 -5.19 12.76 -46.61
N ASN A 137 -4.40 13.74 -46.17
CA ASN A 137 -4.88 15.11 -45.97
C ASN A 137 -4.72 15.90 -47.28
N THR A 138 -5.84 16.29 -47.88
CA THR A 138 -5.86 17.32 -48.91
C THR A 138 -6.32 18.62 -48.26
N PHE A 139 -5.47 19.64 -48.30
CA PHE A 139 -5.79 20.97 -47.84
C PHE A 139 -6.46 21.75 -48.99
N SER A 140 -7.56 22.44 -48.70
CA SER A 140 -8.16 23.48 -49.56
C SER A 140 -8.17 24.80 -48.82
#